data_AF-A0A845TU83-F1
#
_entry.id   AF-A0A845TU83-F1
#
_cell.length_a   1.000
_cell.length_b   1.000
_cell.length_c   1.000
_cell.angle_alpha   90.00
_cell.angle_beta   90.00
_cell.angle_gamma   90.00
#
_symmetry.space_group_name_H-M   'P 1'
#
loop_
_entity.id
_entity.type
_entity.pdbx_description
1 polymer ?
#
loop_
_entity_poly.entity_id
_entity_poly.type
_entity_poly.pdbx_seq_one_letter_code
_entity_poly.pdbx_strand_id
1 'polypeptide(L)'
;LNSTGPASVWLPIPTVNTDYQKVMETTFKTAGGKAQIVQDAKYGAGILVAEFSGSDKPVVEVTTRVMTRDRSVDLTAAPNKEQLDPAERALALAPTDLLPTDGIVLKTAQEITKGAKTDVAKAQALYDWIVENTRRDAKVRGCGVGDIKSMLESNNLGGKCGDLNALYVGLARSVGIPARDVYGVRVADSRLGYKSLGKSGDITKAQHCRAEVYLAGYGWVPVDPADVRKVVLEEGGGLPLSDVKVVAARKRLFGSWEMNWMAFNYAHDVQLPGDKKGAIGFFMYPNAMIIEDGKAARVDSLDPDNFKYKITSLEITG
;
A
#
# COMPACT_ATOMS: atom_id res chain seq x y z
N LEU A 1 22.35 -3.34 -7.90
CA LEU A 1 23.00 -2.79 -6.67
C LEU A 1 24.33 -2.15 -7.04
N ASN A 2 24.87 -1.25 -6.22
CA ASN A 2 26.21 -0.68 -6.41
C ASN A 2 27.29 -1.45 -5.63
N SER A 3 27.23 -2.78 -5.67
CA SER A 3 28.19 -3.69 -5.06
C SER A 3 28.40 -4.88 -6.00
N THR A 4 29.61 -5.44 -6.01
CA THR A 4 29.97 -6.64 -6.77
C THR A 4 30.10 -7.86 -5.86
N GLY A 5 29.83 -7.74 -4.56
CA GLY A 5 29.81 -8.87 -3.62
C GLY A 5 28.54 -9.71 -3.73
N PRO A 6 28.46 -10.82 -2.96
CA PRO A 6 27.24 -11.60 -2.87
C PRO A 6 26.05 -10.76 -2.42
N ALA A 7 24.88 -11.00 -3.03
CA ALA A 7 23.69 -10.22 -2.76
C ALA A 7 22.40 -11.04 -2.91
N SER A 8 21.39 -10.68 -2.14
CA SER A 8 20.01 -11.12 -2.28
C SER A 8 19.14 -9.91 -2.58
N VAL A 9 18.22 -10.04 -3.53
CA VAL A 9 17.25 -9.01 -3.91
C VAL A 9 15.85 -9.61 -3.83
N TRP A 10 14.92 -8.87 -3.24
CA TRP A 10 13.52 -9.23 -3.14
C TRP A 10 12.67 -8.15 -3.81
N LEU A 11 11.93 -8.51 -4.85
CA LEU A 11 11.03 -7.60 -5.55
C LEU A 11 9.57 -8.00 -5.32
N PRO A 12 8.68 -7.04 -5.01
CA PRO A 12 7.25 -7.31 -4.97
C PRO A 12 6.74 -7.61 -6.38
N ILE A 13 5.97 -8.67 -6.51
CA ILE A 13 5.22 -8.99 -7.73
C ILE A 13 3.73 -9.06 -7.41
N PRO A 14 2.84 -8.72 -8.36
CA PRO A 14 1.43 -8.73 -8.08
C PRO A 14 0.89 -10.14 -7.95
N THR A 15 0.20 -10.37 -6.84
CA THR A 15 -0.53 -11.61 -6.53
C THR A 15 -2.01 -11.35 -6.28
N VAL A 16 -2.39 -10.09 -6.09
CA VAL A 16 -3.79 -9.67 -6.03
C VAL A 16 -4.47 -9.93 -7.37
N ASN A 17 -5.44 -10.84 -7.36
CA ASN A 17 -6.24 -11.23 -8.50
C ASN A 17 -7.72 -11.20 -8.10
N THR A 18 -8.42 -10.15 -8.53
CA THR A 18 -9.77 -9.78 -8.11
C THR A 18 -10.60 -9.38 -9.33
N ASP A 19 -11.83 -8.92 -9.11
CA ASP A 19 -12.69 -8.39 -10.16
C ASP A 19 -12.17 -7.08 -10.78
N TYR A 20 -11.36 -6.31 -10.04
CA TYR A 20 -10.79 -5.03 -10.48
C TYR A 20 -9.36 -5.16 -11.04
N GLN A 21 -8.70 -6.30 -10.84
CA GLN A 21 -7.35 -6.56 -11.34
C GLN A 21 -7.16 -8.04 -11.66
N LYS A 22 -6.69 -8.35 -12.87
CA LYS A 22 -6.22 -9.68 -13.26
C LYS A 22 -4.74 -9.65 -13.62
N VAL A 23 -3.94 -10.49 -12.96
CA VAL A 23 -2.54 -10.72 -13.32
C VAL A 23 -2.52 -11.69 -14.49
N MET A 24 -2.06 -11.23 -15.65
CA MET A 24 -2.04 -12.02 -16.90
C MET A 24 -0.76 -12.83 -17.01
N GLU A 25 0.37 -12.17 -16.76
CA GLU A 25 1.68 -12.77 -16.90
C GLU A 25 2.69 -12.01 -16.04
N THR A 26 3.59 -12.74 -15.39
CA THR A 26 4.79 -12.20 -14.75
C THR A 26 6.00 -12.99 -15.25
N THR A 27 6.92 -12.31 -15.93
CA THR A 27 8.20 -12.89 -16.36
C THR A 27 9.35 -12.15 -15.69
N PHE A 28 10.49 -12.83 -15.56
CA PHE A 28 11.68 -12.23 -15.00
C PHE A 28 12.94 -12.72 -15.71
N LYS A 29 13.99 -11.89 -15.64
CA LYS A 29 15.34 -12.19 -16.13
C LYS A 29 16.34 -11.75 -15.08
N THR A 30 17.45 -12.47 -14.98
CA THR A 30 18.57 -12.10 -14.11
C THR A 30 19.88 -12.25 -14.86
N ALA A 31 20.82 -11.34 -14.60
CA ALA A 31 22.18 -11.40 -15.11
C ALA A 31 23.15 -11.57 -13.93
N GLY A 32 23.96 -12.62 -13.97
CA GLY A 32 24.95 -12.91 -12.91
C GLY A 32 24.36 -13.56 -11.65
N GLY A 33 23.16 -14.15 -11.71
CA GLY A 33 22.50 -14.75 -10.56
C GLY A 33 21.42 -15.78 -10.89
N LYS A 34 20.74 -16.27 -9.86
CA LYS A 34 19.55 -17.14 -9.95
C LYS A 34 18.35 -16.39 -9.41
N ALA A 35 17.17 -16.63 -9.98
CA ALA A 35 15.95 -16.00 -9.49
C ALA A 35 14.78 -16.99 -9.48
N GLN A 36 13.89 -16.83 -8.50
CA GLN A 36 12.70 -17.66 -8.33
C GLN A 36 11.59 -16.85 -7.66
N ILE A 37 10.34 -17.20 -7.97
CA ILE A 37 9.18 -16.63 -7.32
C ILE A 37 8.80 -17.53 -6.14
N VAL A 38 8.59 -16.90 -4.99
CA VAL A 38 8.00 -17.54 -3.80
C VAL A 38 6.85 -16.68 -3.29
N GLN A 39 6.10 -17.21 -2.32
CA GLN A 39 5.04 -16.46 -1.65
C GLN A 39 5.31 -16.40 -0.15
N ASP A 40 4.96 -15.27 0.47
CA ASP A 40 4.91 -15.20 1.94
C ASP A 40 3.80 -16.12 2.47
N ALA A 41 4.04 -16.75 3.61
CA ALA A 41 3.15 -17.78 4.15
C ALA A 41 1.85 -17.24 4.76
N LYS A 42 1.82 -15.97 5.20
CA LYS A 42 0.69 -15.37 5.94
C LYS A 42 -0.29 -14.67 4.99
N TYR A 43 0.20 -13.90 4.02
CA TYR A 43 -0.63 -13.11 3.11
C TYR A 43 -0.57 -13.60 1.65
N GLY A 44 0.29 -14.57 1.32
CA GLY A 44 0.47 -15.05 -0.05
C GLY A 44 1.13 -14.03 -0.97
N ALA A 45 1.78 -12.99 -0.43
CA ALA A 45 2.44 -11.96 -1.22
C ALA A 45 3.54 -12.56 -2.07
N GLY A 46 3.48 -12.27 -3.37
CA GLY A 46 4.50 -12.71 -4.31
C GLY A 46 5.81 -11.97 -4.12
N ILE A 47 6.89 -12.73 -3.99
CA ILE A 47 8.25 -12.26 -3.82
C ILE A 47 9.10 -12.87 -4.92
N LEU A 48 9.64 -12.06 -5.83
CA LEU A 48 10.76 -12.53 -6.65
C LEU A 48 12.04 -12.42 -5.83
N VAL A 49 12.66 -13.56 -5.55
CA VAL A 49 13.96 -13.67 -4.89
C VAL A 49 15.03 -13.83 -5.96
N ALA A 50 16.03 -12.96 -5.99
CA ALA A 50 17.20 -13.09 -6.84
C ALA A 50 18.47 -13.13 -6.00
N GLU A 51 19.32 -14.13 -6.23
CA GLU A 51 20.57 -14.38 -5.51
C GLU A 51 21.77 -14.28 -6.45
N PHE A 52 22.81 -13.59 -5.99
CA PHE A 52 24.03 -13.30 -6.74
C PHE A 52 25.25 -13.72 -5.91
N SER A 53 26.22 -14.40 -6.53
CA SER A 53 27.41 -14.92 -5.86
C SER A 53 28.58 -13.93 -5.77
N GLY A 54 28.50 -12.79 -6.46
CA GLY A 54 29.50 -11.72 -6.38
C GLY A 54 30.63 -11.75 -7.42
N SER A 55 30.33 -12.13 -8.66
CA SER A 55 31.28 -12.01 -9.80
C SER A 55 30.97 -10.83 -10.72
N ASP A 56 29.68 -10.51 -10.85
CA ASP A 56 29.15 -9.52 -11.79
C ASP A 56 28.22 -8.55 -11.06
N LYS A 57 27.92 -7.43 -11.73
CA LYS A 57 26.96 -6.47 -11.20
C LYS A 57 25.56 -7.10 -11.13
N PRO A 58 24.93 -7.17 -9.94
CA PRO A 58 23.64 -7.85 -9.78
C PRO A 58 22.52 -7.04 -10.43
N VAL A 59 21.86 -7.64 -11.42
CA VAL A 59 20.71 -7.08 -12.14
C VAL A 59 19.62 -8.14 -12.26
N VAL A 60 18.41 -7.76 -11.84
CA VAL A 60 17.18 -8.53 -12.03
C VAL A 60 16.12 -7.60 -12.63
N GLU A 61 15.38 -8.12 -13.60
CA GLU A 61 14.29 -7.43 -14.29
C GLU A 61 13.01 -8.24 -14.15
N VAL A 62 11.89 -7.56 -13.89
CA VAL A 62 10.55 -8.14 -13.83
C VAL A 62 9.65 -7.39 -14.79
N THR A 63 8.92 -8.15 -15.59
CA THR A 63 7.85 -7.62 -16.44
C THR A 63 6.54 -8.29 -16.05
N THR A 64 5.55 -7.48 -15.70
CA THR A 64 4.20 -7.96 -15.40
C THR A 64 3.18 -7.29 -16.31
N ARG A 65 2.29 -8.09 -16.89
CA ARG A 65 1.10 -7.64 -17.59
C ARG A 65 -0.12 -7.84 -16.68
N VAL A 66 -0.87 -6.76 -16.49
CA VAL A 66 -2.13 -6.77 -15.72
C VAL A 66 -3.26 -6.17 -16.54
N MET A 67 -4.47 -6.65 -16.33
CA MET A 67 -5.68 -5.97 -16.74
C MET A 67 -6.32 -5.36 -15.50
N THR A 68 -6.74 -4.10 -15.59
CA THR A 68 -7.41 -3.43 -14.48
C THR A 68 -8.77 -2.89 -14.91
N ARG A 69 -9.67 -2.70 -13.96
CA ARG A 69 -11.00 -2.15 -14.17
C ARG A 69 -11.37 -1.26 -13.00
N ASP A 70 -11.70 0.01 -13.29
CA ASP A 70 -12.22 0.95 -12.29
C ASP A 70 -13.32 0.32 -11.44
N ARG A 71 -13.31 0.63 -10.15
CA ARG A 71 -14.28 0.07 -9.20
C ARG A 71 -15.00 1.15 -8.42
N SER A 72 -16.27 0.88 -8.16
CA SER A 72 -17.14 1.70 -7.33
C SER A 72 -18.11 0.76 -6.62
N VAL A 73 -18.31 0.98 -5.32
CA VAL A 73 -19.29 0.27 -4.50
C VAL A 73 -20.43 1.24 -4.17
N ASP A 74 -21.66 0.86 -4.51
CA ASP A 74 -22.84 1.63 -4.16
C ASP A 74 -23.29 1.28 -2.73
N LEU A 75 -22.96 2.14 -1.78
CA LEU A 75 -23.33 2.01 -0.37
C LEU A 75 -24.79 2.42 -0.08
N THR A 76 -25.54 2.85 -1.10
CA THR A 76 -26.97 3.16 -0.99
C THR A 76 -27.86 1.99 -1.40
N ALA A 77 -27.28 1.01 -2.11
CA ALA A 77 -27.96 -0.22 -2.48
C ALA A 77 -28.27 -1.08 -1.23
N ALA A 78 -29.27 -1.95 -1.34
CA ALA A 78 -29.57 -2.89 -0.27
C ALA A 78 -28.37 -3.86 -0.07
N PRO A 79 -27.85 -4.01 1.16
CA PRO A 79 -26.74 -4.91 1.42
C PRO A 79 -27.14 -6.36 1.10
N ASN A 80 -26.24 -7.09 0.44
CA ASN A 80 -26.40 -8.52 0.20
C ASN A 80 -26.15 -9.32 1.50
N LYS A 81 -26.25 -10.65 1.43
CA LYS A 81 -26.02 -11.55 2.59
C LYS A 81 -24.62 -12.16 2.61
N GLU A 82 -23.72 -11.72 1.75
CA GLU A 82 -22.38 -12.29 1.66
C GLU A 82 -21.56 -11.89 2.89
N GLN A 83 -20.88 -12.90 3.44
CA GLN A 83 -20.00 -12.74 4.57
C GLN A 83 -18.58 -13.06 4.14
N LEU A 84 -17.63 -12.36 4.76
CA LEU A 84 -16.22 -12.63 4.59
C LEU A 84 -15.91 -14.02 5.15
N ASP A 85 -15.07 -14.77 4.46
CA ASP A 85 -14.56 -16.04 4.97
C ASP A 85 -14.00 -15.87 6.40
N PRO A 86 -14.26 -16.77 7.35
CA PRO A 86 -13.81 -16.60 8.73
C PRO A 86 -12.30 -16.42 8.90
N ALA A 87 -11.48 -17.10 8.08
CA ALA A 87 -10.02 -16.96 8.14
C ALA A 87 -9.57 -15.63 7.53
N GLU A 88 -10.13 -15.21 6.40
CA GLU A 88 -9.87 -13.88 5.82
C GLU A 88 -10.31 -12.78 6.80
N ARG A 89 -11.46 -12.96 7.46
CA ARG A 89 -11.97 -12.05 8.49
C ARG A 89 -11.04 -11.94 9.69
N ALA A 90 -10.53 -13.06 10.19
CA ALA A 90 -9.59 -13.07 11.30
C ALA A 90 -8.28 -12.36 10.92
N LEU A 91 -7.75 -12.63 9.72
CA LEU A 91 -6.55 -11.97 9.21
C LEU A 91 -6.75 -10.46 9.05
N ALA A 92 -7.90 -10.03 8.52
CA ALA A 92 -8.25 -8.64 8.31
C ALA A 92 -8.60 -7.87 9.59
N LEU A 93 -8.73 -8.55 10.74
CA LEU A 93 -8.85 -7.93 12.06
C LEU A 93 -7.55 -7.95 12.85
N ALA A 94 -6.62 -8.84 12.52
CA ALA A 94 -5.44 -9.08 13.33
C ALA A 94 -4.57 -7.81 13.45
N PRO A 95 -4.00 -7.55 14.64
CA PRO A 95 -2.97 -6.53 14.77
C PRO A 95 -1.70 -6.93 14.02
N THR A 96 -0.89 -5.93 13.72
CA THR A 96 0.49 -6.07 13.21
C THR A 96 1.42 -5.27 14.12
N ASP A 97 2.74 -5.41 13.93
CA ASP A 97 3.70 -4.68 14.77
C ASP A 97 3.51 -3.15 14.68
N LEU A 98 3.11 -2.65 13.51
CA LEU A 98 2.93 -1.22 13.24
C LEU A 98 1.48 -0.75 13.31
N LEU A 99 0.51 -1.68 13.30
CA LEU A 99 -0.93 -1.40 13.43
C LEU A 99 -1.50 -2.19 14.62
N PRO A 100 -1.14 -1.84 15.88
CA PRO A 100 -1.78 -2.42 17.04
C PRO A 100 -3.26 -2.01 17.09
N THR A 101 -4.10 -2.89 17.64
CA THR A 101 -5.56 -2.70 17.66
C THR A 101 -6.10 -2.35 19.06
N ASP A 102 -5.22 -2.00 19.99
CA ASP A 102 -5.52 -1.72 21.39
C ASP A 102 -5.03 -0.32 21.81
N GLY A 103 -5.01 -0.06 23.13
CA GLY A 103 -4.42 1.14 23.71
C GLY A 103 -4.95 2.44 23.10
N ILE A 104 -4.03 3.31 22.67
CA ILE A 104 -4.38 4.60 22.06
C ILE A 104 -5.12 4.45 20.72
N VAL A 105 -4.85 3.40 19.95
CA VAL A 105 -5.52 3.17 18.66
C VAL A 105 -7.00 2.89 18.88
N LEU A 106 -7.31 1.95 19.78
CA LEU A 106 -8.69 1.64 20.15
C LEU A 106 -9.40 2.85 20.77
N LYS A 107 -8.75 3.55 21.70
CA LYS A 107 -9.34 4.73 22.36
C LYS A 107 -9.70 5.81 21.33
N THR A 108 -8.78 6.14 20.43
CA THR A 108 -9.02 7.12 19.36
C THR A 108 -10.16 6.69 18.45
N ALA A 109 -10.17 5.43 18.01
CA ALA A 109 -11.23 4.91 17.14
C ALA A 109 -12.61 4.92 17.81
N GLN A 110 -12.70 4.61 19.10
CA GLN A 110 -13.96 4.66 19.86
C GLN A 110 -14.50 6.10 19.98
N GLU A 111 -13.63 7.09 20.18
CA GLU A 111 -14.06 8.50 20.20
C GLU A 111 -14.55 8.96 18.83
N ILE A 112 -13.82 8.64 17.75
CA ILE A 112 -14.22 9.00 16.38
C ILE A 112 -15.56 8.36 16.00
N THR A 113 -15.76 7.10 16.40
CA THR A 113 -16.95 6.32 16.04
C THR A 113 -18.11 6.48 17.03
N LYS A 114 -17.98 7.37 18.02
CA LYS A 114 -19.00 7.60 19.04
C LYS A 114 -20.32 8.01 18.42
N GLY A 115 -21.37 7.24 18.71
CA GLY A 115 -22.72 7.48 18.19
C GLY A 115 -23.04 6.80 16.86
N ALA A 116 -22.03 6.36 16.10
CA ALA A 116 -22.24 5.60 14.86
C ALA A 116 -22.81 4.20 15.18
N LYS A 117 -23.91 3.85 14.51
CA LYS A 117 -24.68 2.62 14.79
C LYS A 117 -24.38 1.46 13.84
N THR A 118 -23.82 1.75 12.67
CA THR A 118 -23.53 0.77 11.63
C THR A 118 -22.05 0.79 11.29
N ASP A 119 -21.52 -0.33 10.78
CA ASP A 119 -20.12 -0.39 10.36
C ASP A 119 -19.83 0.58 9.20
N VAL A 120 -20.80 0.81 8.32
CA VAL A 120 -20.71 1.85 7.28
C VAL A 120 -20.51 3.23 7.90
N ALA A 121 -21.33 3.60 8.90
CA ALA A 121 -21.22 4.90 9.56
C ALA A 121 -19.90 5.05 10.33
N LYS A 122 -19.42 3.98 10.97
CA LYS A 122 -18.12 3.96 11.65
C LYS A 122 -16.98 4.13 10.65
N ALA A 123 -16.99 3.36 9.56
CA ALA A 123 -15.97 3.41 8.52
C ALA A 123 -15.89 4.79 7.86
N GLN A 124 -17.04 5.42 7.60
CA GLN A 124 -17.12 6.79 7.08
C GLN A 124 -16.59 7.81 8.09
N ALA A 125 -16.97 7.71 9.38
CA ALA A 125 -16.48 8.61 10.42
C ALA A 125 -14.95 8.55 10.57
N LEU A 126 -14.36 7.35 10.52
CA LEU A 126 -12.90 7.16 10.52
C LEU A 126 -12.23 7.82 9.32
N TYR A 127 -12.79 7.61 8.12
CA TYR A 127 -12.29 8.22 6.89
C TYR A 127 -12.32 9.75 6.96
N ASP A 128 -13.46 10.30 7.37
CA ASP A 128 -13.68 11.75 7.48
C ASP A 128 -12.75 12.39 8.51
N TRP A 129 -12.61 11.76 9.68
CA TRP A 129 -11.70 12.23 10.71
C TRP A 129 -10.26 12.28 10.20
N ILE A 130 -9.79 11.28 9.46
CA ILE A 130 -8.44 11.28 8.89
C ILE A 130 -8.28 12.43 7.88
N VAL A 131 -9.25 12.63 6.98
CA VAL A 131 -9.20 13.72 6.00
C VAL A 131 -9.14 15.10 6.68
N GLU A 132 -9.82 15.26 7.81
CA GLU A 132 -9.91 16.54 8.54
C GLU A 132 -8.72 16.79 9.47
N ASN A 133 -8.18 15.75 10.10
CA ASN A 133 -7.21 15.90 11.20
C ASN A 133 -5.76 15.59 10.80
N THR A 134 -5.54 14.97 9.65
CA THR A 134 -4.18 14.63 9.19
C THR A 134 -3.64 15.61 8.15
N ARG A 135 -2.37 15.50 7.76
CA ARG A 135 -1.80 16.25 6.64
C ARG A 135 -0.83 15.40 5.82
N ARG A 136 -0.79 15.66 4.52
CA ARG A 136 0.28 15.12 3.66
C ARG A 136 1.58 15.86 4.00
N ASP A 137 2.63 15.10 4.30
CA ASP A 137 3.95 15.67 4.59
C ASP A 137 4.96 15.26 3.50
N ALA A 138 5.43 16.24 2.72
CA ALA A 138 6.38 16.00 1.64
C ALA A 138 7.76 15.52 2.14
N LYS A 139 8.14 15.85 3.39
CA LYS A 139 9.45 15.54 3.99
C LYS A 139 9.57 14.07 4.40
N VAL A 140 8.45 13.38 4.59
CA VAL A 140 8.42 11.96 4.93
C VAL A 140 9.08 11.16 3.80
N ARG A 141 10.05 10.29 4.15
CA ARG A 141 10.74 9.44 3.17
C ARG A 141 9.79 8.37 2.61
N GLY A 142 9.94 8.06 1.33
CA GLY A 142 9.12 7.04 0.66
C GLY A 142 7.63 7.33 0.78
N CYS A 143 6.88 6.34 1.26
CA CYS A 143 5.43 6.41 1.50
C CYS A 143 5.08 6.54 2.99
N GLY A 144 6.06 6.69 3.87
CA GLY A 144 5.85 6.54 5.31
C GLY A 144 6.25 5.16 5.82
N VAL A 145 6.31 5.05 7.15
CA VAL A 145 6.62 3.79 7.84
C VAL A 145 5.36 3.07 8.30
N GLY A 146 4.25 3.78 8.52
CA GLY A 146 2.99 3.18 8.96
C GLY A 146 2.89 2.91 10.46
N ASP A 147 3.75 3.48 11.30
CA ASP A 147 3.67 3.35 12.77
C ASP A 147 2.55 4.26 13.32
N ILE A 148 1.34 3.71 13.40
CA ILE A 148 0.15 4.46 13.79
C ILE A 148 0.13 4.77 15.29
N LYS A 149 0.78 3.92 16.10
CA LYS A 149 0.83 4.13 17.55
C LYS A 149 1.68 5.35 17.85
N SER A 150 2.90 5.40 17.35
CA SER A 150 3.78 6.55 17.52
C SER A 150 3.17 7.83 16.94
N MET A 151 2.46 7.74 15.81
CA MET A 151 1.74 8.87 15.22
C MET A 151 0.68 9.43 16.17
N LEU A 152 -0.15 8.56 16.77
CA LEU A 152 -1.21 8.97 17.69
C LEU A 152 -0.66 9.46 19.03
N GLU A 153 0.36 8.80 19.59
CA GLU A 153 0.96 9.16 20.89
C GLU A 153 1.67 10.52 20.82
N SER A 154 2.35 10.80 19.71
CA SER A 154 3.00 12.09 19.48
C SER A 154 2.03 13.19 19.03
N ASN A 155 0.79 12.84 18.67
CA ASN A 155 -0.17 13.70 18.00
C ASN A 155 0.38 14.37 16.71
N ASN A 156 1.43 13.80 16.12
CA ASN A 156 1.97 14.26 14.85
C ASN A 156 1.26 13.55 13.69
N LEU A 157 0.05 13.97 13.38
CA LEU A 157 -0.82 13.40 12.34
C LEU A 157 -0.39 13.77 10.90
N GLY A 158 0.91 13.91 10.66
CA GLY A 158 1.50 14.17 9.35
C GLY A 158 2.12 12.90 8.76
N GLY A 159 1.91 12.65 7.47
CA GLY A 159 2.39 11.43 6.84
C GLY A 159 2.22 11.37 5.33
N LYS A 160 2.54 10.22 4.76
CA LYS A 160 2.24 9.85 3.37
C LYS A 160 1.26 8.67 3.33
N CYS A 161 1.12 8.01 2.18
CA CYS A 161 0.03 7.05 1.97
C CYS A 161 0.18 5.78 2.81
N GLY A 162 1.40 5.32 3.04
CA GLY A 162 1.66 4.22 3.97
C GLY A 162 1.37 4.59 5.43
N ASP A 163 1.39 5.87 5.80
CA ASP A 163 1.03 6.29 7.16
C ASP A 163 -0.47 6.51 7.32
N LEU A 164 -1.08 7.27 6.41
CA LEU A 164 -2.48 7.69 6.54
C LEU A 164 -3.48 6.56 6.24
N ASN A 165 -3.17 5.66 5.29
CA ASN A 165 -4.02 4.51 5.02
C ASN A 165 -3.82 3.40 6.08
N ALA A 166 -2.60 3.22 6.60
CA ALA A 166 -2.38 2.36 7.77
C ALA A 166 -3.15 2.86 9.01
N LEU A 167 -3.18 4.18 9.23
CA LEU A 167 -3.99 4.77 10.30
C LEU A 167 -5.47 4.42 10.14
N TYR A 168 -6.01 4.53 8.92
CA TYR A 168 -7.38 4.13 8.63
C TYR A 168 -7.62 2.65 8.95
N VAL A 169 -6.75 1.77 8.47
CA VAL A 169 -6.84 0.31 8.65
C VAL A 169 -6.76 -0.05 10.13
N GLY A 170 -5.77 0.46 10.87
CA GLY A 170 -5.59 0.16 12.29
C GLY A 170 -6.75 0.66 13.16
N LEU A 171 -7.25 1.87 12.90
CA LEU A 171 -8.43 2.39 13.59
C LEU A 171 -9.67 1.51 13.30
N ALA A 172 -9.91 1.15 12.04
CA ALA A 172 -11.05 0.29 11.66
C ALA A 172 -10.98 -1.10 12.33
N ARG A 173 -9.80 -1.74 12.29
CA ARG A 173 -9.56 -3.04 12.94
C ARG A 173 -9.82 -2.99 14.44
N SER A 174 -9.36 -1.93 15.11
CA SER A 174 -9.52 -1.78 16.56
C SER A 174 -10.99 -1.76 17.01
N VAL A 175 -11.91 -1.25 16.18
CA VAL A 175 -13.35 -1.24 16.47
C VAL A 175 -14.11 -2.42 15.83
N GLY A 176 -13.38 -3.46 15.42
CA GLY A 176 -13.95 -4.73 14.97
C GLY A 176 -14.38 -4.78 13.50
N ILE A 177 -13.99 -3.79 12.70
CA ILE A 177 -14.30 -3.73 11.26
C ILE A 177 -13.10 -4.28 10.48
N PRO A 178 -13.26 -5.36 9.69
CA PRO A 178 -12.16 -5.90 8.91
C PRO A 178 -11.66 -4.87 7.89
N ALA A 179 -10.35 -4.66 7.85
CA ALA A 179 -9.73 -3.72 6.94
C ALA A 179 -8.34 -4.22 6.51
N ARG A 180 -7.84 -3.77 5.35
CA ARG A 180 -6.50 -4.10 4.88
C ARG A 180 -5.87 -2.96 4.11
N ASP A 181 -4.56 -2.79 4.31
CA ASP A 181 -3.74 -2.00 3.40
C ASP A 181 -3.58 -2.78 2.09
N VAL A 182 -3.48 -2.04 0.99
CA VAL A 182 -3.22 -2.57 -0.35
C VAL A 182 -2.01 -1.84 -0.92
N TYR A 183 -0.90 -2.57 -0.99
CA TYR A 183 0.39 -2.04 -1.41
C TYR A 183 0.56 -2.19 -2.91
N GLY A 184 1.00 -1.13 -3.59
CA GLY A 184 1.03 -1.11 -5.05
C GLY A 184 1.85 0.01 -5.66
N VAL A 185 1.62 0.24 -6.94
CA VAL A 185 2.27 1.30 -7.72
C VAL A 185 1.28 1.87 -8.74
N ARG A 186 1.32 3.19 -8.98
CA ARG A 186 0.55 3.81 -10.07
C ARG A 186 1.14 3.38 -11.41
N VAL A 187 0.29 3.12 -12.39
CA VAL A 187 0.70 2.61 -13.72
C VAL A 187 0.13 3.43 -14.88
N ALA A 188 -0.83 4.30 -14.63
CA ALA A 188 -1.37 5.23 -15.63
C ALA A 188 -1.67 6.60 -14.99
N ASP A 189 -1.80 7.62 -15.84
CA ASP A 189 -2.24 8.94 -15.40
C ASP A 189 -3.73 8.92 -15.02
N SER A 190 -4.17 9.87 -14.19
CA SER A 190 -5.59 9.96 -13.84
C SER A 190 -6.37 10.60 -15.00
N ARG A 191 -7.48 9.98 -15.38
CA ARG A 191 -8.42 10.48 -16.39
C ARG A 191 -9.44 11.45 -15.80
N LEU A 192 -9.39 11.66 -14.49
CA LEU A 192 -10.36 12.48 -13.74
C LEU A 192 -9.87 13.90 -13.47
N GLY A 193 -8.78 14.30 -14.12
CA GLY A 193 -8.23 15.67 -14.01
C GLY A 193 -7.39 15.92 -12.76
N TYR A 194 -7.00 14.88 -12.03
CA TYR A 194 -6.08 14.97 -10.89
C TYR A 194 -4.66 14.55 -11.28
N LYS A 195 -3.73 15.52 -11.43
CA LYS A 195 -2.34 15.22 -11.79
C LYS A 195 -1.62 14.40 -10.71
N SER A 196 -1.97 14.62 -9.45
CA SER A 196 -1.40 13.95 -8.28
C SER A 196 -1.87 12.49 -8.10
N LEU A 197 -2.97 12.10 -8.74
CA LEU A 197 -3.62 10.80 -8.52
C LEU A 197 -3.31 9.76 -9.60
N GLY A 198 -2.33 10.01 -10.48
CA GLY A 198 -1.88 9.05 -11.48
C GLY A 198 -0.42 9.30 -11.86
N LYS A 199 0.21 8.28 -12.46
CA LYS A 199 1.53 8.42 -13.08
C LYS A 199 1.73 7.33 -14.13
N SER A 200 2.11 7.72 -15.34
CA SER A 200 2.56 6.84 -16.42
C SER A 200 4.03 7.05 -16.79
N GLY A 201 4.60 6.17 -17.63
CA GLY A 201 5.95 6.28 -18.13
C GLY A 201 6.97 5.88 -17.07
N ASP A 202 7.75 6.83 -16.53
CA ASP A 202 8.62 6.57 -15.38
C ASP A 202 7.83 6.66 -14.08
N ILE A 203 7.61 5.50 -13.47
CA ILE A 203 6.84 5.31 -12.23
C ILE A 203 7.72 4.89 -11.06
N THR A 204 9.05 5.10 -11.16
CA THR A 204 10.03 4.67 -10.15
C THR A 204 9.72 5.19 -8.74
N LYS A 205 9.07 6.36 -8.63
CA LYS A 205 8.65 7.00 -7.36
C LYS A 205 7.13 7.04 -7.17
N ALA A 206 6.38 6.22 -7.90
CA ALA A 206 4.92 6.25 -7.92
C ALA A 206 4.27 5.13 -7.09
N GLN A 207 5.01 4.53 -6.15
CA GLN A 207 4.48 3.59 -5.17
C GLN A 207 3.35 4.26 -4.40
N HIS A 208 2.33 3.47 -4.08
CA HIS A 208 1.17 3.96 -3.37
C HIS A 208 0.54 2.84 -2.55
N CYS A 209 0.15 3.17 -1.33
CA CYS A 209 -0.69 2.31 -0.50
C CYS A 209 -2.12 2.85 -0.55
N ARG A 210 -3.12 1.98 -0.69
CA ARG A 210 -4.55 2.29 -0.48
C ARG A 210 -5.11 1.41 0.64
N ALA A 211 -6.37 1.60 1.04
CA ALA A 211 -7.02 0.75 2.03
C ALA A 211 -8.33 0.16 1.51
N GLU A 212 -8.68 -1.04 1.96
CA GLU A 212 -10.04 -1.56 1.83
C GLU A 212 -10.63 -1.80 3.21
N VAL A 213 -11.94 -1.58 3.32
CA VAL A 213 -12.74 -1.94 4.49
C VAL A 213 -13.82 -2.91 4.07
N TYR A 214 -13.97 -4.02 4.77
CA TYR A 214 -15.06 -4.96 4.52
C TYR A 214 -16.33 -4.46 5.24
N LEU A 215 -17.36 -4.15 4.46
CA LEU A 215 -18.67 -3.78 5.00
C LEU A 215 -19.65 -4.91 4.68
N ALA A 216 -20.25 -5.49 5.72
CA ALA A 216 -21.16 -6.60 5.56
C ALA A 216 -22.28 -6.26 4.56
N GLY A 217 -22.45 -7.12 3.56
CA GLY A 217 -23.40 -6.92 2.48
C GLY A 217 -22.95 -6.04 1.30
N TYR A 218 -21.79 -5.39 1.40
CA TYR A 218 -21.18 -4.60 0.31
C TYR A 218 -19.82 -5.15 -0.16
N GLY A 219 -19.23 -6.07 0.60
CA GLY A 219 -17.92 -6.64 0.31
C GLY A 219 -16.78 -5.72 0.70
N TRP A 220 -15.65 -5.87 0.02
CA TRP A 220 -14.49 -5.00 0.17
C TRP A 220 -14.74 -3.65 -0.49
N VAL A 221 -14.79 -2.59 0.31
CA VAL A 221 -15.04 -1.21 -0.12
C VAL A 221 -13.71 -0.47 -0.21
N PRO A 222 -13.39 0.14 -1.37
CA PRO A 222 -12.14 0.85 -1.56
C PRO A 222 -12.13 2.20 -0.84
N VAL A 223 -11.05 2.52 -0.13
CA VAL A 223 -10.89 3.73 0.68
C VAL A 223 -9.48 4.32 0.51
N ASP A 224 -9.36 5.64 0.40
CA ASP A 224 -8.05 6.32 0.29
C ASP A 224 -8.07 7.78 0.80
N PRO A 225 -8.12 8.00 2.13
CA PRO A 225 -8.02 9.34 2.70
C PRO A 225 -6.66 10.00 2.42
N ALA A 226 -5.60 9.21 2.18
CA ALA A 226 -4.28 9.73 1.88
C ALA A 226 -4.23 10.49 0.55
N ASP A 227 -4.92 9.99 -0.48
CA ASP A 227 -5.01 10.67 -1.78
C ASP A 227 -5.83 11.96 -1.70
N VAL A 228 -6.82 12.06 -0.80
CA VAL A 228 -7.49 13.34 -0.51
C VAL A 228 -6.49 14.37 0.02
N ARG A 229 -5.66 13.98 0.99
CA ARG A 229 -4.61 14.86 1.54
C ARG A 229 -3.50 15.15 0.53
N LYS A 230 -3.26 14.25 -0.43
CA LYS A 230 -2.34 14.49 -1.54
C LYS A 230 -2.89 15.53 -2.51
N VAL A 231 -4.17 15.47 -2.86
CA VAL A 231 -4.86 16.49 -3.66
C VAL A 231 -4.76 17.86 -3.01
N VAL A 232 -5.01 17.93 -1.70
CA VAL A 232 -4.85 19.17 -0.89
C VAL A 232 -3.45 19.76 -1.02
N LEU A 233 -2.40 18.93 -1.02
CA LEU A 233 -1.02 19.43 -1.06
C LEU A 233 -0.54 19.77 -2.48
N GLU A 234 -0.84 18.92 -3.47
CA GLU A 234 -0.16 18.92 -4.76
C GLU A 234 -0.96 19.57 -5.90
N GLU A 235 -2.30 19.55 -5.84
CA GLU A 235 -3.10 20.21 -6.88
C GLU A 235 -3.07 21.73 -6.70
N GLY A 236 -2.97 22.47 -7.81
CA GLY A 236 -3.04 23.94 -7.79
C GLY A 236 -1.98 24.66 -6.95
N GLY A 237 -0.94 23.96 -6.46
CA GLY A 237 0.05 24.50 -5.51
C GLY A 237 -0.39 24.49 -4.04
N GLY A 238 -1.49 23.80 -3.72
CA GLY A 238 -2.07 23.72 -2.39
C GLY A 238 -3.51 24.22 -2.39
N LEU A 239 -4.46 23.36 -2.02
CA LEU A 239 -5.90 23.66 -1.99
C LEU A 239 -6.44 23.58 -0.56
N PRO A 240 -7.38 24.44 -0.16
CA PRO A 240 -8.12 24.25 1.08
C PRO A 240 -9.01 23.01 1.01
N LEU A 241 -9.35 22.44 2.17
CA LEU A 241 -10.27 21.28 2.26
C LEU A 241 -11.65 21.54 1.63
N SER A 242 -12.07 22.80 1.59
CA SER A 242 -13.33 23.25 0.99
C SER A 242 -13.28 23.43 -0.53
N ASP A 243 -12.12 23.29 -1.16
CA ASP A 243 -12.01 23.40 -2.61
C ASP A 243 -12.83 22.31 -3.31
N VAL A 244 -13.50 22.67 -4.40
CA VAL A 244 -14.38 21.76 -5.16
C VAL A 244 -13.67 20.48 -5.61
N LYS A 245 -12.38 20.54 -5.96
CA LYS A 245 -11.59 19.36 -6.33
C LYS A 245 -11.34 18.46 -5.13
N VAL A 246 -11.06 19.03 -3.97
CA VAL A 246 -10.82 18.28 -2.73
C VAL A 246 -12.11 17.63 -2.25
N VAL A 247 -13.24 18.37 -2.26
CA VAL A 247 -14.56 17.84 -1.91
C VAL A 247 -14.95 16.69 -2.85
N ALA A 248 -14.73 16.83 -4.15
CA ALA A 248 -14.99 15.77 -5.12
C ALA A 248 -14.12 14.53 -4.88
N ALA A 249 -12.83 14.71 -4.57
CA ALA A 249 -11.93 13.61 -4.23
C ALA A 249 -12.37 12.92 -2.93
N ARG A 250 -12.69 13.70 -1.88
CA ARG A 250 -13.18 13.19 -0.59
C ARG A 250 -14.44 12.34 -0.76
N LYS A 251 -15.40 12.80 -1.57
CA LYS A 251 -16.63 12.04 -1.84
C LYS A 251 -16.35 10.73 -2.59
N ARG A 252 -15.43 10.75 -3.55
CA ARG A 252 -15.13 9.59 -4.41
C ARG A 252 -14.29 8.52 -3.70
N LEU A 253 -13.26 8.94 -2.96
CA LEU A 253 -12.24 8.04 -2.39
C LEU A 253 -12.71 7.30 -1.13
N PHE A 254 -13.99 7.39 -0.79
CA PHE A 254 -14.69 6.42 0.04
C PHE A 254 -15.73 5.69 -0.82
N GLY A 255 -15.35 4.52 -1.33
CA GLY A 255 -16.21 3.68 -2.16
C GLY A 255 -15.79 3.57 -3.63
N SER A 256 -14.84 4.37 -4.13
CA SER A 256 -14.35 4.22 -5.51
C SER A 256 -12.84 4.42 -5.69
N TRP A 257 -12.28 3.65 -6.62
CA TRP A 257 -10.92 3.79 -7.13
C TRP A 257 -10.94 3.90 -8.66
N GLU A 258 -10.20 4.89 -9.18
CA GLU A 258 -9.61 4.74 -10.52
C GLU A 258 -8.51 3.68 -10.43
N MET A 259 -8.55 2.69 -11.31
CA MET A 259 -7.59 1.60 -11.37
C MET A 259 -6.42 1.90 -12.33
N ASN A 260 -5.97 3.15 -12.29
CA ASN A 260 -4.71 3.62 -12.89
C ASN A 260 -3.47 3.23 -12.05
N TRP A 261 -3.59 2.14 -11.30
CA TRP A 261 -2.59 1.59 -10.40
C TRP A 261 -2.74 0.07 -10.35
N MET A 262 -1.71 -0.58 -9.85
CA MET A 262 -1.63 -2.03 -9.69
C MET A 262 -1.39 -2.38 -8.24
N ALA A 263 -2.21 -3.28 -7.70
CA ALA A 263 -2.06 -3.86 -6.38
C ALA A 263 -1.05 -5.02 -6.43
N PHE A 264 -0.03 -4.96 -5.58
CA PHE A 264 0.92 -6.05 -5.41
C PHE A 264 0.40 -7.12 -4.44
N ASN A 265 0.11 -6.70 -3.20
CA ASN A 265 -0.23 -7.56 -2.06
C ASN A 265 -0.86 -6.76 -0.91
N TYR A 266 -1.20 -7.45 0.17
CA TYR A 266 -1.79 -6.91 1.41
C TYR A 266 -0.88 -7.10 2.64
N ALA A 267 0.41 -7.41 2.43
CA ALA A 267 1.24 -8.04 3.44
C ALA A 267 1.90 -7.06 4.40
N HIS A 268 1.82 -7.42 5.68
CA HIS A 268 2.53 -6.77 6.78
C HIS A 268 3.49 -7.75 7.44
N ASP A 269 4.44 -7.23 8.22
CA ASP A 269 5.38 -8.03 9.01
C ASP A 269 6.05 -9.12 8.14
N VAL A 270 6.48 -8.73 6.94
CA VAL A 270 6.94 -9.66 5.92
C VAL A 270 8.36 -10.14 6.24
N GLN A 271 8.49 -11.44 6.49
CA GLN A 271 9.78 -12.09 6.60
C GLN A 271 10.32 -12.37 5.20
N LEU A 272 11.36 -11.63 4.80
CA LEU A 272 12.04 -11.86 3.52
C LEU A 272 12.78 -13.22 3.55
N PRO A 273 12.62 -14.07 2.52
CA PRO A 273 13.29 -15.38 2.46
C PRO A 273 14.80 -15.26 2.63
N GLY A 274 15.37 -15.99 3.59
CA GLY A 274 16.81 -16.00 3.88
C GLY A 274 17.33 -14.81 4.71
N ASP A 275 16.51 -13.79 4.95
CA ASP A 275 16.90 -12.63 5.75
C ASP A 275 16.77 -12.92 7.26
N LYS A 276 17.77 -12.50 8.04
CA LYS A 276 17.82 -12.68 9.51
C LYS A 276 17.71 -11.36 10.28
N LYS A 277 17.45 -10.24 9.61
CA LYS A 277 17.36 -8.89 10.22
C LYS A 277 15.96 -8.53 10.75
N GLY A 278 15.04 -9.50 10.83
CA GLY A 278 13.65 -9.31 11.24
C GLY A 278 12.72 -9.04 10.07
N ALA A 279 11.42 -8.90 10.33
CA ALA A 279 10.45 -8.59 9.28
C ALA A 279 10.59 -7.13 8.76
N ILE A 280 10.08 -6.87 7.56
CA ILE A 280 9.78 -5.51 7.11
C ILE A 280 8.31 -5.19 7.38
N GLY A 281 7.98 -3.92 7.65
CA GLY A 281 6.62 -3.54 8.03
C GLY A 281 5.58 -3.79 6.94
N PHE A 282 5.95 -3.62 5.67
CA PHE A 282 5.12 -3.93 4.50
C PHE A 282 5.99 -4.15 3.25
N PHE A 283 5.44 -4.79 2.21
CA PHE A 283 6.19 -5.14 1.00
C PHE A 283 5.68 -4.44 -0.26
N MET A 284 6.17 -3.23 -0.50
CA MET A 284 5.86 -2.40 -1.68
C MET A 284 7.10 -1.94 -2.45
N TYR A 285 8.25 -1.91 -1.79
CA TYR A 285 9.52 -1.48 -2.36
C TYR A 285 10.42 -2.69 -2.67
N PRO A 286 11.32 -2.56 -3.65
CA PRO A 286 12.47 -3.43 -3.74
C PRO A 286 13.21 -3.49 -2.40
N ASN A 287 13.70 -4.67 -2.04
CA ASN A 287 14.57 -4.86 -0.87
C ASN A 287 15.82 -5.59 -1.33
N ALA A 288 16.93 -5.36 -0.64
CA ALA A 288 18.16 -6.07 -0.93
C ALA A 288 19.03 -6.21 0.31
N MET A 289 19.84 -7.25 0.29
CA MET A 289 20.88 -7.52 1.27
C MET A 289 22.17 -7.76 0.49
N ILE A 290 23.25 -7.13 0.94
CA ILE A 290 24.60 -7.35 0.42
C ILE A 290 25.46 -7.98 1.51
N ILE A 291 26.48 -8.73 1.09
CA ILE A 291 27.53 -9.22 1.97
C ILE A 291 28.81 -8.48 1.62
N GLU A 292 29.28 -7.63 2.54
CA GLU A 292 30.54 -6.90 2.44
C GLU A 292 31.42 -7.24 3.64
N ASP A 293 32.68 -7.59 3.40
CA ASP A 293 33.63 -8.04 4.43
C ASP A 293 33.09 -9.16 5.34
N GLY A 294 32.34 -10.09 4.75
CA GLY A 294 31.70 -11.20 5.47
C GLY A 294 30.50 -10.83 6.32
N LYS A 295 30.02 -9.57 6.26
CA LYS A 295 28.87 -9.07 7.03
C LYS A 295 27.67 -8.80 6.12
N ALA A 296 26.52 -9.36 6.50
CA ALA A 296 25.26 -9.11 5.82
C ALA A 296 24.61 -7.79 6.28
N ALA A 297 24.30 -6.91 5.33
CA ALA A 297 23.63 -5.63 5.56
C ALA A 297 22.46 -5.45 4.59
N ARG A 298 21.30 -5.02 5.11
CA ARG A 298 20.19 -4.54 4.27
C ARG A 298 20.59 -3.22 3.63
N VAL A 299 20.26 -3.06 2.36
CA VAL A 299 20.46 -1.82 1.61
C VAL A 299 19.15 -1.03 1.60
N ASP A 300 19.22 0.27 1.91
CA ASP A 300 18.08 1.16 1.83
C ASP A 300 17.67 1.36 0.37
N SER A 301 16.47 0.88 -0.01
CA SER A 301 15.95 1.04 -1.36
C SER A 301 15.45 2.46 -1.66
N LEU A 302 15.43 3.35 -0.68
CA LEU A 302 15.16 4.77 -0.90
C LEU A 302 16.45 5.61 -1.02
N ASP A 303 17.61 4.95 -1.02
CA ASP A 303 18.92 5.56 -1.28
C ASP A 303 19.37 5.26 -2.73
N PRO A 304 19.19 6.19 -3.67
CA PRO A 304 19.49 5.96 -5.09
C PRO A 304 20.99 5.84 -5.39
N ASP A 305 21.87 6.24 -4.48
CA ASP A 305 23.32 6.13 -4.70
C ASP A 305 23.78 4.68 -4.55
N ASN A 306 23.19 3.97 -3.59
CA ASN A 306 23.55 2.59 -3.23
C ASN A 306 22.57 1.54 -3.81
N PHE A 307 21.30 1.90 -3.98
CA PHE A 307 20.26 1.05 -4.58
C PHE A 307 19.60 1.72 -5.79
N LYS A 308 20.07 1.34 -6.98
CA LYS A 308 19.50 1.81 -8.25
C LYS A 308 18.46 0.83 -8.79
N TYR A 309 17.25 1.32 -9.05
CA TYR A 309 16.23 0.65 -9.83
C TYR A 309 15.43 1.67 -10.64
N LYS A 310 14.73 1.16 -11.65
CA LYS A 310 13.81 1.92 -12.49
C LYS A 310 12.54 1.10 -12.64
N ILE A 311 11.39 1.76 -12.56
CA ILE A 311 10.09 1.15 -12.85
C ILE A 311 9.45 1.96 -13.96
N THR A 312 9.02 1.28 -15.03
CA THR A 312 8.29 1.92 -16.13
C THR A 312 6.95 1.26 -16.33
N SER A 313 5.93 2.05 -16.66
CA SER A 313 4.63 1.58 -17.09
C SER A 313 4.27 2.08 -18.47
N LEU A 314 3.56 1.23 -19.21
CA LEU A 314 2.96 1.54 -20.49
C LEU A 314 1.56 0.94 -20.48
N GLU A 315 0.55 1.77 -20.76
CA GLU A 315 -0.79 1.27 -21.02
C GLU A 315 -0.83 0.63 -22.41
N ILE A 316 -1.35 -0.60 -22.49
CA ILE A 316 -1.45 -1.36 -23.73
C ILE A 316 -2.92 -1.40 -24.11
N THR A 317 -3.30 -0.74 -25.22
CA THR A 317 -4.64 -0.88 -25.79
C THR A 317 -4.70 -2.17 -26.59
N GLY A 318 -5.56 -3.09 -26.17
CA GLY A 318 -5.86 -4.36 -26.83
C GLY A 318 -7.35 -4.53 -27.04
#